data_AF-A0A925M6C5-F1
#
_entry.id   AF-A0A925M6C5-F1
#
_cell.length_a   1.000
_cell.length_b   1.000
_cell.length_c   1.000
_cell.angle_alpha   90.00
_cell.angle_beta   90.00
_cell.angle_gamma   90.00
#
_symmetry.space_group_name_H-M   'P 1'
#
loop_
_entity.id
_entity.type
_entity.pdbx_description
1 polymer ?
#
loop_
_entity_poly.entity_id
_entity_poly.type
_entity_poly.pdbx_seq_one_letter_code
_entity_poly.pdbx_strand_id
1 'polypeptide(L)'
;MVPAQAAPVEEVGTISKWLTQNGFEHESLGLDASGVELLKVEPEFLIPFATALYAYGFNYLQCQGAYDAGPGDQLVSFYHLIKLGDHADRPSEVRIKVFLPREKPHVQSVYWIWKTADWQERESYDMYGIIYDGHPNLKRILMPEDWVGWPLRKDYVSPDFYELQDAY
;
A
#
# COMPACT_ATOMS: atom_id res chain seq x y z
N MET A 1 28.21 -26.64 1.95
CA MET A 1 27.49 -25.47 1.40
C MET A 1 26.17 -25.98 0.87
N VAL A 2 25.07 -25.69 1.58
CA VAL A 2 23.73 -26.05 1.11
C VAL A 2 23.38 -25.02 0.02
N PRO A 3 23.05 -25.43 -1.21
CA PRO A 3 22.64 -24.48 -2.23
C PRO A 3 21.33 -23.82 -1.79
N ALA A 4 21.26 -22.49 -1.86
CA ALA A 4 20.03 -21.74 -1.63
C ALA A 4 18.98 -22.25 -2.62
N GLN A 5 17.93 -22.88 -2.10
CA GLN A 5 16.77 -23.28 -2.88
C GLN A 5 16.15 -22.00 -3.42
N ALA A 6 16.26 -21.76 -4.74
CA ALA A 6 15.50 -20.70 -5.39
C ALA A 6 14.02 -20.92 -5.08
N ALA A 7 13.37 -19.90 -4.53
CA ALA A 7 11.94 -19.93 -4.26
C ALA A 7 11.20 -20.36 -5.54
N PRO A 8 10.20 -21.24 -5.44
CA PRO A 8 9.46 -21.69 -6.61
C PRO A 8 8.87 -20.47 -7.31
N VAL A 9 9.06 -20.38 -8.62
CA VAL A 9 8.42 -19.35 -9.46
C VAL A 9 6.92 -19.56 -9.32
N GLU A 10 6.28 -18.71 -8.52
CA GLU A 10 4.85 -18.79 -8.25
C GLU A 10 4.06 -18.64 -9.56
N GLU A 11 2.96 -19.37 -9.64
CA GLU A 11 2.11 -19.40 -10.81
C GLU A 11 1.55 -17.99 -11.06
N VAL A 12 2.07 -17.33 -12.10
CA VAL A 12 1.73 -15.94 -12.44
C VAL A 12 0.23 -15.82 -12.62
N GLY A 13 -0.40 -14.97 -11.79
CA GLY A 13 -1.84 -14.79 -11.77
C GLY A 13 -2.39 -14.15 -13.04
N THR A 14 -3.72 -14.16 -13.18
CA THR A 14 -4.38 -13.68 -14.40
C THR A 14 -4.14 -12.18 -14.61
N ILE A 15 -4.06 -11.40 -13.53
CA ILE A 15 -3.88 -9.94 -13.62
C ILE A 15 -2.43 -9.63 -13.98
N SER A 16 -1.44 -10.31 -13.37
CA SER A 16 -0.02 -10.16 -13.73
C SER A 16 0.24 -10.51 -15.20
N LYS A 17 -0.38 -11.58 -15.71
CA LYS A 17 -0.29 -11.94 -17.15
C LYS A 17 -0.82 -10.82 -18.04
N TRP A 18 -1.99 -10.26 -17.73
CA TRP A 18 -2.56 -9.17 -18.50
C TRP A 18 -1.68 -7.91 -18.47
N LEU A 19 -1.16 -7.55 -17.29
CA LEU A 19 -0.27 -6.39 -17.14
C LEU A 19 1.02 -6.55 -17.94
N THR A 20 1.64 -7.73 -17.88
CA THR A 20 2.86 -8.04 -18.64
C THR A 20 2.61 -7.95 -20.15
N GLN A 21 1.47 -8.44 -20.63
CA GLN A 21 1.09 -8.36 -22.05
C GLN A 21 0.86 -6.91 -22.52
N ASN A 22 0.49 -6.01 -21.62
CA ASN A 22 0.29 -4.59 -21.91
C ASN A 22 1.55 -3.74 -21.63
N GLY A 23 2.68 -4.37 -21.33
CA GLY A 23 3.97 -3.69 -21.14
C GLY A 23 4.16 -3.02 -19.78
N PHE A 24 3.39 -3.41 -18.76
CA PHE A 24 3.56 -2.90 -17.40
C PHE A 24 4.51 -3.80 -16.60
N GLU A 25 5.69 -3.26 -16.27
CA GLU A 25 6.66 -3.94 -15.41
C GLU A 25 6.16 -3.99 -13.95
N HIS A 26 6.24 -5.17 -13.35
CA HIS A 26 5.89 -5.41 -11.96
C HIS A 26 6.47 -6.76 -11.52
N GLU A 27 6.54 -6.99 -10.21
CA GLU A 27 6.98 -8.25 -9.60
C GLU A 27 5.77 -8.95 -8.97
N SER A 28 5.53 -10.22 -9.32
CA SER A 28 4.50 -11.03 -8.67
C SER A 28 5.03 -11.57 -7.35
N LEU A 29 4.34 -11.28 -6.25
CA LEU A 29 4.65 -11.76 -4.90
C LEU A 29 3.80 -12.97 -4.49
N GLY A 30 3.06 -13.56 -5.44
CA GLY A 30 2.24 -14.73 -5.19
C GLY A 30 0.81 -14.42 -4.78
N LEU A 31 0.21 -15.39 -4.10
CA LEU A 31 -1.15 -15.30 -3.57
C LEU A 31 -1.14 -15.05 -2.07
N ASP A 32 -2.04 -14.20 -1.59
CA ASP A 32 -2.31 -14.04 -0.17
C ASP A 32 -3.02 -15.29 0.39
N ALA A 33 -3.16 -15.37 1.72
CA ALA A 33 -3.84 -16.48 2.40
C ALA A 33 -5.31 -16.67 1.93
N SER A 34 -5.93 -15.62 1.39
CA SER A 34 -7.28 -15.65 0.79
C SER A 34 -7.29 -15.94 -0.71
N GLY A 35 -6.14 -16.21 -1.33
CA GLY A 35 -6.00 -16.46 -2.77
C GLY A 35 -5.97 -15.19 -3.64
N VAL A 36 -5.76 -14.02 -3.05
CA VAL A 36 -5.69 -12.73 -3.78
C VAL A 36 -4.29 -12.50 -4.31
N GLU A 37 -4.17 -12.09 -5.58
CA GLU A 37 -2.90 -11.84 -6.23
C GLU A 37 -2.19 -10.60 -5.64
N LEU A 38 -0.91 -10.78 -5.25
CA LEU A 38 -0.06 -9.73 -4.69
C LEU A 38 0.96 -9.27 -5.74
N LEU A 39 0.93 -7.99 -6.07
CA LEU A 39 1.82 -7.39 -7.08
C LEU A 39 2.65 -6.30 -6.45
N LYS A 40 3.97 -6.42 -6.55
CA LYS A 40 4.91 -5.36 -6.20
C LYS A 40 5.14 -4.45 -7.40
N VAL A 41 5.03 -3.15 -7.16
CA VAL A 41 5.19 -2.10 -8.16
C VAL A 41 6.14 -1.05 -7.62
N GLU A 42 7.08 -0.62 -8.46
CA GLU A 42 7.97 0.48 -8.09
C GLU A 42 7.20 1.80 -8.00
N PRO A 43 7.54 2.70 -7.05
CA PRO A 43 6.76 3.92 -6.77
C PRO A 43 6.53 4.80 -8.00
N GLU A 44 7.51 4.83 -8.91
CA GLU A 44 7.51 5.62 -10.15
C GLU A 44 6.44 5.16 -11.16
N PHE A 45 6.10 3.86 -11.15
CA PHE A 45 5.13 3.27 -12.07
C PHE A 45 3.74 3.13 -11.47
N LEU A 46 3.52 3.55 -10.22
CA LEU A 46 2.24 3.38 -9.54
C LEU A 46 1.07 4.02 -10.29
N ILE A 47 1.21 5.26 -10.79
CA ILE A 47 0.11 5.96 -11.46
C ILE A 47 -0.27 5.33 -12.81
N PRO A 48 0.69 5.06 -13.73
CA PRO A 48 0.38 4.30 -14.94
C PRO A 48 -0.28 2.95 -14.64
N PHE A 49 0.24 2.23 -13.65
CA PHE A 49 -0.24 0.92 -13.26
C PHE A 49 -1.66 0.97 -12.69
N ALA A 50 -1.92 1.90 -11.77
CA ALA A 50 -3.24 2.15 -11.19
C ALA A 50 -4.26 2.56 -12.25
N THR A 51 -3.86 3.40 -13.22
CA THR A 51 -4.71 3.83 -14.34
C THR A 51 -5.08 2.65 -15.23
N ALA A 52 -4.12 1.77 -15.53
CA ALA A 52 -4.34 0.56 -16.31
C ALA A 52 -5.33 -0.40 -15.61
N LEU A 53 -5.18 -0.59 -14.30
CA LEU A 53 -6.11 -1.41 -13.52
C LEU A 53 -7.51 -0.81 -13.46
N TYR A 54 -7.62 0.52 -13.32
CA TYR A 54 -8.91 1.20 -13.40
C TYR A 54 -9.58 0.96 -14.76
N ALA A 55 -8.83 1.10 -15.86
CA ALA A 55 -9.33 0.82 -17.21
C ALA A 55 -9.69 -0.66 -17.44
N TYR A 56 -8.96 -1.59 -16.80
CA TYR A 56 -9.28 -3.02 -16.81
C TYR A 56 -10.60 -3.35 -16.06
N GLY A 57 -11.04 -2.44 -15.18
CA GLY A 57 -12.32 -2.49 -14.49
C GLY A 57 -12.22 -2.58 -12.98
N PHE A 58 -11.06 -2.39 -12.37
CA PHE A 58 -10.94 -2.23 -10.91
C PHE A 58 -11.47 -0.86 -10.49
N ASN A 59 -12.79 -0.77 -10.39
CA ASN A 59 -13.53 0.46 -10.07
C ASN A 59 -13.62 0.75 -8.57
N TYR A 60 -13.25 -0.20 -7.70
CA TYR A 60 -13.38 -0.06 -6.25
C TYR A 60 -12.04 -0.26 -5.53
N LEU A 61 -11.52 0.82 -4.93
CA LEU A 61 -10.44 0.75 -3.95
C LEU A 61 -11.05 0.43 -2.58
N GLN A 62 -10.89 -0.82 -2.14
CA GLN A 62 -11.48 -1.29 -0.88
C GLN A 62 -10.68 -0.80 0.32
N CYS A 63 -9.36 -0.96 0.26
CA CYS A 63 -8.48 -0.62 1.37
C CYS A 63 -7.12 -0.18 0.84
N GLN A 64 -6.82 1.10 1.00
CA GLN A 64 -5.46 1.59 0.99
C GLN A 64 -4.97 1.65 2.43
N GLY A 65 -3.73 1.23 2.64
CA GLY A 65 -3.07 1.36 3.93
C GLY A 65 -1.57 1.23 3.79
N ALA A 66 -0.90 1.28 4.93
CA ALA A 66 0.54 1.08 4.99
C ALA A 66 0.91 0.10 6.10
N TYR A 67 2.06 -0.54 5.95
CA TYR A 67 2.67 -1.34 7.00
C TYR A 67 4.19 -1.17 7.00
N ASP A 68 4.79 -1.38 8.16
CA ASP A 68 6.25 -1.38 8.34
C ASP A 68 6.74 -2.83 8.18
N ALA A 69 7.59 -3.11 7.18
CA ALA A 69 8.04 -4.47 6.87
C ALA A 69 8.93 -5.05 7.98
N GLY A 70 9.57 -4.19 8.77
CA GLY A 70 10.40 -4.59 9.90
C GLY A 70 11.13 -3.38 10.53
N PRO A 71 11.64 -3.51 11.76
CA PRO A 71 12.40 -2.43 12.39
C PRO A 71 13.63 -2.05 11.55
N GLY A 72 13.65 -0.81 11.04
CA GLY A 72 14.72 -0.32 10.16
C GLY A 72 14.62 -0.77 8.70
N ASP A 73 13.56 -1.49 8.33
CA ASP A 73 13.31 -1.93 6.96
C ASP A 73 12.44 -0.92 6.20
N GLN A 74 12.03 -1.28 4.98
CA GLN A 74 11.19 -0.49 4.11
C GLN A 74 9.77 -0.34 4.65
N LEU A 75 9.16 0.80 4.37
CA LEU A 75 7.73 1.01 4.54
C LEU A 75 7.01 0.51 3.31
N VAL A 76 5.82 -0.06 3.47
CA VAL A 76 5.04 -0.56 2.33
C VAL A 76 3.69 0.13 2.33
N SER A 77 3.38 0.84 1.24
CA SER A 77 2.03 1.30 0.95
C SER A 77 1.33 0.25 0.10
N PHE A 78 0.23 -0.30 0.58
CA PHE A 78 -0.55 -1.30 -0.15
C PHE A 78 -1.92 -0.75 -0.57
N TYR A 79 -2.43 -1.28 -1.67
CA TYR A 79 -3.71 -0.91 -2.26
C TYR A 79 -4.46 -2.19 -2.61
N HIS A 80 -5.55 -2.47 -1.90
CA HIS A 80 -6.46 -3.56 -2.20
C HIS A 80 -7.56 -3.06 -3.12
N LEU A 81 -7.57 -3.57 -4.35
CA LEU A 81 -8.53 -3.22 -5.39
C LEU A 81 -9.47 -4.39 -5.68
N ILE A 82 -10.73 -4.05 -5.94
CA ILE A 82 -11.79 -5.00 -6.26
C ILE A 82 -12.52 -4.54 -7.53
N LYS A 83 -12.84 -5.51 -8.39
CA LYS A 83 -13.71 -5.31 -9.54
C LYS A 83 -15.16 -5.51 -9.14
N LEU A 84 -15.85 -4.42 -8.80
CA LEU A 84 -17.24 -4.44 -8.37
C LEU A 84 -18.19 -4.49 -9.57
N GLY A 85 -19.18 -5.37 -9.53
CA GLY A 85 -20.25 -5.47 -10.52
C GLY A 85 -21.57 -5.89 -9.86
N ASP A 86 -22.70 -5.63 -10.52
CA ASP A 86 -24.05 -5.71 -9.95
C ASP A 86 -24.42 -7.09 -9.35
N HIS A 87 -23.82 -8.17 -9.86
CA HIS A 87 -24.12 -9.55 -9.44
C HIS A 87 -22.87 -10.41 -9.21
N ALA A 88 -21.81 -9.82 -8.67
CA ALA A 88 -20.58 -10.57 -8.39
C ALA A 88 -20.71 -11.42 -7.11
N ASP A 89 -20.68 -12.75 -7.25
CA ASP A 89 -20.58 -13.70 -6.12
C ASP A 89 -19.16 -13.76 -5.55
N ARG A 90 -18.16 -13.71 -6.44
CA ARG A 90 -16.73 -13.56 -6.10
C ARG A 90 -16.07 -12.60 -7.08
N PRO A 91 -15.96 -11.30 -6.73
CA PRO A 91 -15.31 -10.34 -7.61
C PRO A 91 -13.81 -10.65 -7.74
N SER A 92 -13.21 -10.20 -8.85
CA SER A 92 -11.75 -10.27 -9.00
C SER A 92 -11.11 -9.24 -8.08
N GLU A 93 -10.10 -9.67 -7.33
CA GLU A 93 -9.37 -8.86 -6.35
C GLU A 93 -7.88 -8.87 -6.69
N VAL A 94 -7.21 -7.75 -6.41
CA VAL A 94 -5.77 -7.63 -6.54
C VAL A 94 -5.23 -6.71 -5.46
N ARG A 95 -4.05 -7.03 -4.92
CA ARG A 95 -3.36 -6.14 -3.98
C ARG A 95 -2.04 -5.69 -4.56
N ILE A 96 -1.92 -4.38 -4.67
CA ILE A 96 -0.66 -3.72 -5.06
C ILE A 96 0.12 -3.42 -3.80
N LYS A 97 1.43 -3.61 -3.83
CA LYS A 97 2.37 -3.25 -2.77
C LYS A 97 3.48 -2.38 -3.35
N VAL A 98 3.69 -1.22 -2.75
CA VAL A 98 4.75 -0.30 -3.12
C VAL A 98 5.70 -0.19 -1.96
N PHE A 99 6.94 -0.61 -2.17
CA PHE A 99 7.99 -0.58 -1.17
C PHE A 99 8.71 0.77 -1.23
N LEU A 100 8.87 1.41 -0.08
CA LEU A 100 9.36 2.77 0.05
C LEU A 100 10.52 2.83 1.04
N PRO A 101 11.55 3.65 0.75
CA PRO A 101 12.65 3.86 1.67
C PRO A 101 12.16 4.62 2.91
N ARG A 102 12.73 4.30 4.07
CA ARG A 102 12.27 4.81 5.37
C ARG A 102 12.58 6.28 5.63
N GLU A 103 13.68 6.76 5.07
CA GLU A 103 14.17 8.15 5.26
C GLU A 103 13.34 9.17 4.49
N LYS A 104 12.90 8.82 3.28
CA LYS A 104 12.10 9.67 2.38
C LYS A 104 11.04 8.83 1.66
N PRO A 105 10.02 8.34 2.37
CA PRO A 105 8.98 7.50 1.78
C PRO A 105 8.01 8.36 0.96
N HIS A 106 8.35 8.61 -0.29
CA HIS A 106 7.51 9.36 -1.23
C HIS A 106 6.85 8.42 -2.23
N VAL A 107 5.56 8.64 -2.47
CA VAL A 107 4.78 7.92 -3.47
C VAL A 107 3.72 8.84 -4.07
N GLN A 108 3.34 8.63 -5.32
CA GLN A 108 2.27 9.41 -5.93
C GLN A 108 0.90 9.01 -5.37
N SER A 109 0.05 9.98 -5.09
CA SER A 109 -1.33 9.78 -4.63
C SER A 109 -2.22 9.17 -5.72
N VAL A 110 -3.01 8.15 -5.38
CA VAL A 110 -4.03 7.57 -6.27
C VAL A 110 -5.40 8.23 -6.12
N TYR A 111 -5.50 9.32 -5.35
CA TYR A 111 -6.73 10.11 -5.14
C TYR A 111 -7.42 10.53 -6.45
N TRP A 112 -6.65 10.79 -7.51
CA TRP A 112 -7.19 11.20 -8.80
C TRP A 112 -7.86 10.05 -9.56
N ILE A 113 -7.54 8.79 -9.21
CA ILE A 113 -8.11 7.58 -9.80
C ILE A 113 -9.27 7.08 -8.92
N TRP A 114 -9.02 6.89 -7.62
CA TRP A 114 -10.06 6.49 -6.66
C TRP A 114 -10.15 7.52 -5.53
N LYS A 115 -11.32 8.13 -5.39
CA LYS A 115 -11.57 9.13 -4.33
C LYS A 115 -11.56 8.54 -2.92
N THR A 116 -11.71 7.23 -2.78
CA THR A 116 -11.58 6.51 -1.48
C THR A 116 -10.22 6.76 -0.82
N ALA A 117 -9.18 7.05 -1.61
CA ALA A 117 -7.82 7.24 -1.12
C ALA A 117 -7.63 8.52 -0.27
N ASP A 118 -8.58 9.46 -0.26
CA ASP A 118 -8.45 10.75 0.46
C ASP A 118 -8.07 10.57 1.94
N TRP A 119 -8.92 9.85 2.68
CA TRP A 119 -8.69 9.62 4.11
C TRP A 119 -7.66 8.53 4.38
N GLN A 120 -7.62 7.50 3.54
CA GLN A 120 -6.74 6.35 3.73
C GLN A 120 -5.26 6.74 3.54
N GLU A 121 -4.94 7.55 2.53
CA GLU A 121 -3.57 8.03 2.30
C GLU A 121 -3.16 9.00 3.41
N ARG A 122 -4.10 9.80 3.92
CA ARG A 122 -3.86 10.67 5.09
C ARG A 122 -3.63 9.89 6.37
N GLU A 123 -4.33 8.79 6.59
CA GLU A 123 -4.07 7.87 7.71
C GLU A 123 -2.67 7.25 7.59
N SER A 124 -2.32 6.79 6.39
CA SER A 124 -0.99 6.23 6.08
C SER A 124 0.12 7.26 6.31
N TYR A 125 -0.11 8.53 5.94
CA TYR A 125 0.76 9.64 6.28
C TYR A 125 0.84 9.86 7.79
N ASP A 126 -0.28 9.97 8.48
CA ASP A 126 -0.33 10.30 9.91
C ASP A 126 0.37 9.24 10.79
N MET A 127 0.21 7.97 10.42
CA MET A 127 0.70 6.84 11.21
C MET A 127 2.10 6.39 10.82
N TYR A 128 2.43 6.37 9.52
CA TYR A 128 3.69 5.83 8.99
C TYR A 128 4.58 6.91 8.36
N GLY A 129 4.12 8.14 8.20
CA GLY A 129 4.91 9.23 7.62
C GLY A 129 5.20 9.07 6.14
N ILE A 130 4.40 8.30 5.41
CA ILE A 130 4.50 8.16 3.95
C ILE A 130 3.92 9.42 3.31
N ILE A 131 4.71 10.07 2.46
CA ILE A 131 4.31 11.31 1.77
C ILE A 131 3.67 10.94 0.43
N TYR A 132 2.40 11.31 0.28
CA TYR A 132 1.63 11.11 -0.95
C TYR A 132 1.66 12.38 -1.80
N ASP A 133 2.54 12.40 -2.80
CA ASP A 133 2.71 13.52 -3.71
C ASP A 133 1.45 13.70 -4.58
N GLY A 134 0.98 14.94 -4.74
CA GLY A 134 -0.23 15.25 -5.52
C GLY A 134 -1.56 15.04 -4.77
N HIS A 135 -1.54 14.67 -3.48
CA HIS A 135 -2.75 14.60 -2.65
C HIS A 135 -3.31 16.01 -2.34
N PRO A 136 -4.63 16.25 -2.45
CA PRO A 136 -5.22 17.59 -2.31
C PRO A 136 -5.07 18.22 -0.91
N ASN A 137 -5.07 17.40 0.15
CA ASN A 137 -4.99 17.87 1.54
C ASN A 137 -4.26 16.87 2.42
N LEU A 138 -2.95 16.72 2.21
CA LEU A 138 -2.12 15.81 3.01
C LEU A 138 -1.83 16.44 4.38
N LYS A 139 -2.64 16.06 5.38
CA LYS A 139 -2.52 16.48 6.78
C LYS A 139 -2.89 15.32 7.69
N ARG A 140 -2.40 15.37 8.93
CA ARG A 140 -2.79 14.46 10.02
C ARG A 140 -4.31 14.46 10.22
N ILE A 141 -4.86 13.33 10.65
CA ILE A 141 -6.32 13.15 10.86
C ILE A 141 -6.66 12.47 12.18
N LEU A 142 -5.82 11.56 12.65
CA LEU A 142 -5.98 10.82 13.90
C LEU A 142 -5.16 11.48 15.01
N MET A 143 -3.94 11.91 14.70
CA MET A 143 -3.06 12.57 15.68
C MET A 143 -3.29 14.09 15.69
N PRO A 144 -2.99 14.75 16.83
CA PRO A 144 -2.90 16.19 16.88
C PRO A 144 -1.99 16.76 15.78
N GLU A 145 -2.33 17.92 15.23
CA GLU A 145 -1.57 18.55 14.13
C GLU A 145 -0.10 18.82 14.51
N ASP A 146 0.15 19.12 15.79
CA ASP A 146 1.48 19.40 16.34
C ASP A 146 2.28 18.15 16.71
N TRP A 147 1.75 16.95 16.45
CA TRP A 147 2.41 15.70 16.83
C TRP A 147 3.69 15.47 16.03
N VAL A 148 4.77 15.14 16.74
CA VAL A 148 6.07 14.83 16.15
C VAL A 148 6.30 13.33 16.22
N GLY A 149 6.60 12.72 15.07
CA GLY A 149 6.83 11.27 14.93
C GLY A 149 5.66 10.52 14.29
N TRP A 150 5.84 9.20 14.16
CA TRP A 150 4.98 8.32 13.37
C TRP A 150 4.61 7.07 14.19
N PRO A 151 3.45 7.05 14.88
CA PRO A 151 3.14 6.08 15.92
C PRO A 151 3.20 4.60 15.52
N LEU A 152 2.85 4.25 14.27
CA LEU A 152 2.79 2.84 13.84
C LEU A 152 4.10 2.30 13.27
N ARG A 153 5.14 3.14 13.18
CA ARG A 153 6.48 2.65 12.85
C ARG A 153 7.06 1.86 14.03
N LYS A 154 7.80 0.79 13.74
CA LYS A 154 8.36 -0.09 14.80
C LYS A 154 9.48 0.53 15.63
N ASP A 155 9.99 1.69 15.23
CA ASP A 155 11.02 2.47 15.92
C ASP A 155 10.44 3.67 16.69
N TYR A 156 9.11 3.83 16.71
CA TYR A 156 8.50 4.93 17.42
C TYR A 156 8.65 4.78 18.93
N VAL A 157 9.24 5.79 19.55
CA VAL A 157 9.32 5.92 21.00
C VAL A 157 8.25 6.90 21.43
N SER A 158 7.23 6.41 22.13
CA SER A 158 6.18 7.25 22.70
C SER A 158 6.79 8.29 23.64
N PRO A 159 6.47 9.58 23.48
CA PRO A 159 6.91 10.59 24.43
C PRO A 159 6.28 10.34 25.80
N ASP A 160 7.02 10.78 26.83
CA ASP A 160 6.65 10.63 28.23
C ASP A 160 5.60 11.68 28.64
N PHE A 161 4.41 11.59 28.04
CA PHE A 161 3.28 12.47 28.37
C PHE A 161 2.68 12.07 29.71
N TYR A 162 2.27 13.07 30.51
CA TYR A 162 1.63 12.84 31.81
C TYR A 162 0.35 12.02 31.68
N GLU A 163 -0.42 12.28 30.62
CA GLU A 163 -1.69 11.61 30.31
C GLU A 163 -1.53 10.13 29.93
N LEU A 164 -0.32 9.70 29.55
CA LEU A 164 -0.01 8.33 29.17
C LEU A 164 0.61 7.52 30.33
N GLN A 165 0.81 8.13 31.50
CA GLN A 165 1.36 7.47 32.67
C GLN A 165 0.31 6.65 33.43
N ASP A 166 0.79 5.67 34.20
CA ASP A 166 -0.04 4.91 35.12
C ASP A 166 -0.66 5.84 36.18
N ALA A 167 -1.97 5.69 36.38
CA ALA A 167 -2.68 6.38 37.45
C ALA A 167 -2.34 5.72 38.79
N TYR A 168 -1.50 6.39 39.58
CA TYR A 168 -1.22 6.07 40.99
C TYR A 168 -2.11 6.88 41.94
#